data_AF-A0A7W8NNE3-F1
#
_entry.id   AF-A0A7W8NNE3-F1
#
_cell.length_a   1.000
_cell.length_b   1.000
_cell.length_c   1.000
_cell.angle_alpha   90.00
_cell.angle_beta   90.00
_cell.angle_gamma   90.00
#
_symmetry.space_group_name_H-M   'P 1'
#
loop_
_entity.id
_entity.type
_entity.pdbx_description
1 polymer ?
#
loop_
_entity_poly.entity_id
_entity_poly.type
_entity_poly.pdbx_seq_one_letter_code
_entity_poly.pdbx_strand_id
1 'polypeptide(L)'
;MKATPVITVGLTLATLASAQQGGQTTRQMTPEMQARMKQMQPIFDLAQDLRLLPDLEKTPSTAMTKAQAKQLLPILLAIQKAASVQPNDAKKYLSQIEDKIMTDKQLTAMDDLQLKAEQERAARRAQAQAGGTTGGGVRIPGVPGAGGFGPGGFGGGQRTGAQAGGQGAGGQPGQFNPFKQGRQADALKAYIAVLQKK
;
A
#
# COMPACT_ATOMS: atom_id res chain seq x y z
N MET A 1 71.85 -17.97 -38.64
CA MET A 1 72.37 -18.72 -37.47
C MET A 1 72.23 -17.86 -36.22
N LYS A 2 71.47 -18.36 -35.22
CA LYS A 2 71.71 -18.30 -33.75
C LYS A 2 71.90 -16.92 -33.08
N ALA A 3 71.33 -16.59 -31.92
CA ALA A 3 70.44 -17.29 -30.99
C ALA A 3 69.71 -16.28 -30.09
N THR A 4 68.51 -16.65 -29.67
CA THR A 4 67.69 -16.04 -28.60
C THR A 4 68.30 -16.29 -27.23
N PRO A 5 68.06 -15.39 -26.26
CA PRO A 5 67.64 -15.87 -24.95
C PRO A 5 66.33 -15.24 -24.48
N VAL A 6 65.53 -16.14 -23.91
CA VAL A 6 64.25 -15.96 -23.21
C VAL A 6 64.52 -15.29 -21.85
N ILE A 7 63.70 -14.31 -21.46
CA ILE A 7 63.48 -13.98 -20.04
C ILE A 7 61.98 -13.93 -19.78
N THR A 8 61.55 -14.81 -18.88
CA THR A 8 60.21 -15.00 -18.34
C THR A 8 60.25 -14.65 -16.85
N VAL A 9 59.60 -13.55 -16.42
CA VAL A 9 59.11 -13.29 -15.04
C VAL A 9 58.16 -12.07 -15.18
N GLY A 10 56.94 -11.97 -14.65
CA GLY A 10 56.14 -12.82 -13.79
C GLY A 10 54.74 -12.17 -13.68
N LEU A 11 53.74 -13.03 -13.52
CA LEU A 11 52.34 -12.70 -13.34
C LEU A 11 52.08 -12.24 -11.89
N THR A 12 51.54 -11.04 -11.67
CA THR A 12 50.77 -10.76 -10.45
C THR A 12 49.54 -9.91 -10.77
N LEU A 13 48.39 -10.58 -10.71
CA LEU A 13 47.06 -9.97 -10.58
C LEU A 13 47.02 -9.11 -9.31
N ALA A 14 46.53 -7.87 -9.44
CA ALA A 14 45.91 -7.15 -8.33
C ALA A 14 44.80 -6.23 -8.87
N THR A 15 43.65 -6.85 -9.19
CA THR A 15 42.38 -6.15 -9.23
C THR A 15 42.04 -5.68 -7.82
N LEU A 16 42.23 -4.40 -7.53
CA LEU A 16 41.69 -3.80 -6.32
C LEU A 16 40.56 -2.85 -6.71
N ALA A 17 39.39 -3.46 -6.91
CA ALA A 17 38.12 -2.76 -6.79
C ALA A 17 37.98 -2.34 -5.33
N SER A 18 38.20 -1.06 -5.04
CA SER A 18 37.86 -0.47 -3.75
C SER A 18 36.34 -0.40 -3.63
N ALA A 19 35.79 -1.46 -3.07
CA ALA A 19 34.46 -1.51 -2.51
C ALA A 19 34.33 -0.41 -1.44
N GLN A 20 33.74 0.73 -1.80
CA GLN A 20 33.18 1.65 -0.81
C GLN A 20 31.92 0.99 -0.23
N GLN A 21 32.17 0.23 0.84
CA GLN A 21 31.18 -0.23 1.79
C GLN A 21 30.51 0.99 2.44
N GLY A 22 29.31 1.27 1.98
CA GLY A 22 28.39 2.26 2.54
C GLY A 22 26.99 2.05 1.96
N GLY A 23 26.63 0.78 1.74
CA GLY A 23 25.39 0.38 1.09
C GLY A 23 24.19 0.69 1.97
N GLN A 24 23.68 1.91 1.88
CA GLN A 24 22.26 2.17 2.05
C GLN A 24 21.56 1.29 1.03
N THR A 25 21.15 0.09 1.45
CA THR A 25 20.49 -0.88 0.59
C THR A 25 19.10 -0.33 0.31
N THR A 26 19.00 0.58 -0.66
CA THR A 26 17.79 0.73 -1.45
C THR A 26 17.51 -0.67 -1.98
N ARG A 27 16.62 -1.41 -1.32
CA ARG A 27 16.09 -2.67 -1.85
C ARG A 27 15.47 -2.33 -3.20
N GLN A 28 16.24 -2.44 -4.26
CA GLN A 28 15.75 -2.31 -5.61
C GLN A 28 14.74 -3.42 -5.80
N MET A 29 13.50 -3.04 -6.15
CA MET A 29 12.43 -4.01 -6.34
C MET A 29 12.78 -4.87 -7.56
N THR A 30 12.96 -6.17 -7.38
CA THR A 30 13.26 -7.08 -8.50
C THR A 30 12.11 -7.05 -9.52
N PRO A 31 12.38 -7.32 -10.80
CA PRO A 31 11.34 -7.33 -11.84
C PRO A 31 10.16 -8.24 -11.51
N GLU A 32 10.41 -9.39 -10.86
CA GLU A 32 9.37 -10.32 -10.44
C GLU A 32 8.48 -9.74 -9.35
N MET A 33 9.07 -9.01 -8.39
CA MET A 33 8.29 -8.31 -7.37
C MET A 33 7.46 -7.18 -7.98
N GLN A 34 8.00 -6.42 -8.95
CA GLN A 34 7.23 -5.40 -9.67
C GLN A 34 6.05 -6.02 -10.42
N ALA A 35 6.28 -7.13 -11.13
CA ALA A 35 5.23 -7.86 -11.84
C ALA A 35 4.14 -8.36 -10.88
N ARG A 36 4.52 -8.89 -9.71
CA ARG A 36 3.57 -9.28 -8.66
C ARG A 36 2.76 -8.10 -8.14
N MET A 37 3.39 -6.96 -7.87
CA MET A 37 2.69 -5.74 -7.43
C MET A 37 1.70 -5.23 -8.48
N LYS A 38 2.06 -5.34 -9.77
CA LYS A 38 1.17 -5.01 -10.90
C LYS A 38 -0.02 -5.98 -10.99
N GLN A 39 0.21 -7.27 -10.79
CA GLN A 39 -0.87 -8.27 -10.77
C GLN A 39 -1.87 -8.03 -9.64
N MET A 40 -1.42 -7.48 -8.51
CA MET A 40 -2.28 -7.18 -7.36
C MET A 40 -3.05 -5.85 -7.49
N GLN A 41 -2.74 -5.01 -8.48
CA GLN A 41 -3.40 -3.69 -8.68
C GLN A 41 -4.93 -3.78 -8.62
N PRO A 42 -5.61 -4.71 -9.33
CA PRO A 42 -7.08 -4.76 -9.32
C PRO A 42 -7.67 -4.99 -7.93
N ILE A 43 -6.96 -5.67 -7.04
CA ILE A 43 -7.42 -5.89 -5.66
C ILE A 43 -7.32 -4.59 -4.85
N PHE A 44 -6.27 -3.81 -5.09
CA PHE A 44 -6.10 -2.50 -4.45
C PHE A 44 -7.09 -1.47 -4.99
N ASP A 45 -7.35 -1.48 -6.29
CA ASP A 45 -8.34 -0.62 -6.95
C ASP A 45 -9.73 -0.92 -6.37
N LEU A 46 -10.14 -2.20 -6.37
CA LEU A 46 -11.39 -2.64 -5.74
C LEU A 46 -11.48 -2.21 -4.26
N ALA A 47 -10.39 -2.33 -3.50
CA ALA A 47 -10.39 -1.89 -2.10
C ALA A 47 -10.53 -0.37 -1.94
N GLN A 48 -9.98 0.41 -2.88
CA GLN A 48 -10.14 1.86 -2.91
C GLN A 48 -11.59 2.24 -3.24
N ASP A 49 -12.18 1.64 -4.27
CA ASP A 49 -13.54 1.99 -4.72
C ASP A 49 -14.59 1.59 -3.70
N LEU A 50 -14.49 0.37 -3.15
CA LEU A 50 -15.41 -0.08 -2.11
C LEU A 50 -15.35 0.78 -0.85
N ARG A 51 -14.19 1.40 -0.57
CA ARG A 51 -14.04 2.34 0.54
C ARG A 51 -14.75 3.68 0.27
N LEU A 52 -14.86 4.08 -1.00
CA LEU A 52 -15.43 5.37 -1.42
C LEU A 52 -16.92 5.28 -1.77
N LEU A 53 -17.46 4.09 -2.07
CA LEU A 53 -18.89 3.89 -2.31
C LEU A 53 -19.81 4.51 -1.23
N PRO A 54 -19.51 4.42 0.09
CA PRO A 54 -20.30 5.10 1.11
C PRO A 54 -20.33 6.63 0.98
N ASP A 55 -19.30 7.23 0.38
CA ASP A 55 -19.26 8.68 0.18
C ASP A 55 -20.20 9.13 -0.94
N LEU A 56 -20.49 8.28 -1.93
CA LEU A 56 -21.52 8.56 -2.94
C LEU A 56 -22.91 8.69 -2.33
N GLU A 57 -23.18 7.98 -1.23
CA GLU A 57 -24.47 8.05 -0.51
C GLU A 57 -24.71 9.40 0.17
N LYS A 58 -23.65 10.20 0.41
CA LYS A 58 -23.77 11.52 1.05
C LYS A 58 -24.47 12.54 0.15
N THR A 59 -24.56 12.28 -1.14
CA THR A 59 -25.24 13.14 -2.11
C THR A 59 -26.42 12.39 -2.72
N PRO A 60 -27.67 12.87 -2.56
CA PRO A 60 -28.86 12.16 -3.02
C PRO A 60 -28.85 11.82 -4.52
N SER A 61 -28.19 12.66 -5.31
CA SER A 61 -28.15 12.53 -6.77
C SER A 61 -27.10 11.52 -7.29
N THR A 62 -26.26 10.97 -6.41
CA THR A 62 -25.24 9.95 -6.68
C THR A 62 -25.39 8.72 -5.78
N ALA A 63 -26.27 8.78 -4.78
CA ALA A 63 -26.58 7.66 -3.90
C ALA A 63 -27.07 6.43 -4.68
N MET A 64 -26.74 5.22 -4.21
CA MET A 64 -27.20 4.00 -4.87
C MET A 64 -28.73 3.89 -4.75
N THR A 65 -29.38 3.63 -5.87
CA THR A 65 -30.81 3.31 -5.90
C THR A 65 -31.06 1.94 -5.28
N LYS A 66 -32.32 1.65 -4.93
CA LYS A 66 -32.72 0.34 -4.42
C LYS A 66 -32.41 -0.80 -5.40
N ALA A 67 -32.57 -0.57 -6.70
CA ALA A 67 -32.26 -1.55 -7.73
C ALA A 67 -30.75 -1.86 -7.78
N GLN A 68 -29.92 -0.82 -7.79
CA GLN A 68 -28.46 -0.95 -7.76
C GLN A 68 -27.99 -1.64 -6.48
N ALA A 69 -28.55 -1.29 -5.32
CA ALA A 69 -28.24 -1.93 -4.04
C ALA A 69 -28.50 -3.44 -4.07
N LYS A 70 -29.62 -3.89 -4.68
CA LYS A 70 -29.92 -5.31 -4.84
C LYS A 70 -28.90 -6.06 -5.71
N GLN A 71 -28.33 -5.39 -6.71
CA GLN A 71 -27.30 -5.97 -7.58
C GLN A 71 -25.92 -5.95 -6.91
N LEU A 72 -25.62 -4.91 -6.12
CA LEU A 72 -24.34 -4.72 -5.45
C LEU A 72 -24.17 -5.62 -4.22
N LEU A 73 -25.21 -5.78 -3.42
CA LEU A 73 -25.19 -6.61 -2.20
C LEU A 73 -24.60 -8.02 -2.38
N PRO A 74 -25.02 -8.84 -3.38
CA PRO A 74 -24.44 -10.17 -3.55
C PRO A 74 -22.93 -10.13 -3.85
N ILE A 75 -22.45 -9.10 -4.57
CA ILE A 75 -21.02 -8.91 -4.85
C ILE A 75 -20.27 -8.61 -3.56
N LEU A 76 -20.74 -7.65 -2.77
CA LEU A 76 -20.09 -7.27 -1.50
C LEU A 76 -20.08 -8.43 -0.49
N LEU A 77 -21.18 -9.20 -0.41
CA LEU A 77 -21.26 -10.38 0.43
C LEU A 77 -20.32 -11.50 -0.04
N ALA A 78 -20.16 -11.69 -1.35
CA ALA A 78 -19.20 -12.65 -1.90
C ALA A 78 -17.77 -12.26 -1.52
N ILE A 79 -17.40 -10.98 -1.68
CA ILE A 79 -16.08 -10.45 -1.31
C ILE A 79 -15.80 -10.60 0.19
N GLN A 80 -16.78 -10.30 1.04
CA GLN A 80 -16.67 -10.48 2.50
C GLN A 80 -16.44 -11.95 2.89
N LYS A 81 -17.15 -12.88 2.22
CA LYS A 81 -17.09 -14.31 2.53
C LYS A 81 -15.87 -15.01 1.93
N ALA A 82 -15.33 -14.52 0.81
CA ALA A 82 -14.19 -15.12 0.12
C ALA A 82 -12.96 -15.24 1.04
N ALA A 83 -12.31 -16.40 1.05
CA ALA A 83 -11.08 -16.59 1.82
C ALA A 83 -9.93 -15.72 1.27
N SER A 84 -9.88 -15.57 -0.04
CA SER A 84 -8.96 -14.70 -0.76
C SER A 84 -9.68 -13.99 -1.92
N VAL A 85 -9.19 -12.82 -2.32
CA VAL A 85 -9.64 -12.13 -3.53
C VAL A 85 -8.54 -12.26 -4.57
N GLN A 86 -8.81 -12.98 -5.66
CA GLN A 86 -7.84 -13.14 -6.74
C GLN A 86 -7.88 -11.95 -7.70
N PRO A 87 -6.78 -11.62 -8.40
CA PRO A 87 -6.75 -10.51 -9.36
C PRO A 87 -7.85 -10.58 -10.43
N ASN A 88 -8.14 -11.77 -10.95
CA ASN A 88 -9.16 -11.96 -11.98
C ASN A 88 -10.57 -11.77 -11.44
N ASP A 89 -10.82 -12.17 -10.19
CA ASP A 89 -12.12 -11.96 -9.55
C ASP A 89 -12.30 -10.48 -9.19
N ALA A 90 -11.24 -9.82 -8.72
CA ALA A 90 -11.26 -8.37 -8.50
C ALA A 90 -11.60 -7.59 -9.77
N LYS A 91 -10.98 -7.91 -10.91
CA LYS A 91 -11.33 -7.32 -12.22
C LYS A 91 -12.80 -7.54 -12.57
N LYS A 92 -13.31 -8.76 -12.37
CA LYS A 92 -14.73 -9.06 -12.63
C LYS A 92 -15.65 -8.26 -11.72
N TYR A 93 -15.32 -8.13 -10.44
CA TYR A 93 -16.11 -7.33 -9.51
C TYR A 93 -16.09 -5.85 -9.87
N LEU A 94 -14.93 -5.29 -10.23
CA LEU A 94 -14.80 -3.92 -10.72
C LEU A 94 -15.69 -3.69 -11.94
N SER A 95 -15.56 -4.48 -13.01
CA SER A 95 -16.43 -4.35 -14.19
C SER A 95 -17.92 -4.53 -13.88
N GLN A 96 -18.29 -5.42 -12.95
CA GLN A 96 -19.70 -5.53 -12.55
C GLN A 96 -20.20 -4.30 -11.80
N ILE A 97 -19.37 -3.71 -10.95
CA ILE A 97 -19.73 -2.52 -10.17
C ILE A 97 -19.76 -1.30 -11.08
N GLU A 98 -18.70 -1.04 -11.82
CA GLU A 98 -18.52 0.16 -12.63
C GLU A 98 -19.38 0.13 -13.89
N ASP A 99 -19.32 -0.95 -14.68
CA ASP A 99 -19.95 -0.96 -16.00
C ASP A 99 -21.45 -1.31 -15.96
N LYS A 100 -21.90 -2.03 -14.93
CA LYS A 100 -23.26 -2.61 -14.89
C LYS A 100 -24.15 -2.09 -13.79
N ILE A 101 -23.58 -1.64 -12.68
CA ILE A 101 -24.35 -1.19 -11.51
C ILE A 101 -24.33 0.33 -11.44
N MET A 102 -23.16 0.94 -11.55
CA MET A 102 -23.02 2.38 -11.49
C MET A 102 -23.49 3.05 -12.77
N THR A 103 -24.00 4.26 -12.62
CA THR A 103 -24.29 5.17 -13.74
C THR A 103 -23.08 6.04 -14.04
N ASP A 104 -22.99 6.61 -15.25
CA ASP A 104 -21.92 7.54 -15.64
C ASP A 104 -21.75 8.67 -14.61
N LYS A 105 -22.86 9.22 -14.11
CA LYS A 105 -22.83 10.27 -13.09
C LYS A 105 -22.19 9.80 -11.77
N GLN A 106 -22.44 8.57 -11.37
CA GLN A 106 -21.84 7.99 -10.16
C GLN A 106 -20.36 7.65 -10.37
N LEU A 107 -19.98 7.22 -11.57
CA LEU A 107 -18.59 7.01 -11.96
C LEU A 107 -17.81 8.32 -11.91
N THR A 108 -18.32 9.40 -12.52
CA THR A 108 -17.68 10.73 -12.44
C THR A 108 -17.54 11.19 -10.98
N ALA A 109 -18.57 11.01 -10.16
CA ALA A 109 -18.50 11.35 -8.75
C ALA A 109 -17.48 10.48 -7.98
N MET A 110 -17.27 9.23 -8.39
CA MET A 110 -16.24 8.36 -7.83
C MET A 110 -14.84 8.85 -8.19
N ASP A 111 -14.61 9.25 -9.44
CA ASP A 111 -13.33 9.80 -9.90
C ASP A 111 -12.95 11.05 -9.10
N ASP A 112 -13.90 11.95 -8.86
CA ASP A 112 -13.71 13.14 -8.02
C ASP A 112 -13.31 12.78 -6.57
N LEU A 113 -13.95 11.75 -6.00
CA LEU A 113 -13.63 11.26 -4.66
C LEU A 113 -12.24 10.63 -4.60
N GLN A 114 -11.84 9.87 -5.63
CA GLN A 114 -10.50 9.30 -5.73
C GLN A 114 -9.44 10.39 -5.79
N LEU A 115 -9.63 11.40 -6.65
CA LEU A 115 -8.74 12.55 -6.79
C LEU A 115 -8.59 13.28 -5.46
N LYS A 116 -9.71 13.57 -4.77
CA LYS A 116 -9.69 14.20 -3.45
C LYS A 116 -8.94 13.36 -2.41
N ALA A 117 -9.16 12.06 -2.39
CA ALA A 117 -8.49 11.14 -1.48
C ALA A 117 -6.97 11.03 -1.77
N GLU A 118 -6.54 11.21 -3.02
CA GLU A 118 -5.13 11.28 -3.39
C GLU A 118 -4.50 12.60 -2.94
N GLN A 119 -5.17 13.73 -3.18
CA GLN A 119 -4.72 15.05 -2.73
C GLN A 119 -4.55 15.10 -1.21
N GLU A 120 -5.50 14.55 -0.45
CA GLU A 120 -5.41 14.49 1.01
C GLU A 120 -4.22 13.62 1.46
N ARG A 121 -3.97 12.49 0.78
CA ARG A 121 -2.79 11.65 1.05
C ARG A 121 -1.49 12.38 0.73
N ALA A 122 -1.44 13.14 -0.37
CA ALA A 122 -0.27 13.94 -0.73
C ALA A 122 -0.01 15.03 0.31
N ALA A 123 -1.05 15.77 0.72
CA ALA A 123 -0.96 16.81 1.75
C ALA A 123 -0.49 16.25 3.10
N ARG A 124 -1.03 15.11 3.55
CA ARG A 124 -0.59 14.43 4.78
C ARG A 124 0.88 14.00 4.70
N ARG A 125 1.35 13.52 3.55
CA ARG A 125 2.77 13.17 3.34
C ARG A 125 3.66 14.41 3.39
N ALA A 126 3.28 15.50 2.73
CA ALA A 126 4.02 16.76 2.78
C ALA A 126 4.09 17.31 4.21
N GLN A 127 2.99 17.25 4.97
CA GLN A 127 2.96 17.70 6.36
C GLN A 127 3.81 16.81 7.29
N ALA A 128 3.84 15.49 7.07
CA ALA A 128 4.70 14.58 7.82
C ALA A 128 6.20 14.81 7.53
N GLN A 129 6.54 15.17 6.28
CA GLN A 129 7.90 15.55 5.91
C GLN A 129 8.30 16.91 6.50
N ALA A 130 7.38 17.87 6.57
CA ALA A 130 7.61 19.16 7.20
C ALA A 130 7.69 19.08 8.74
N GLY A 131 6.88 18.23 9.37
CA GLY A 131 6.82 18.02 10.83
C GLY A 131 7.92 17.11 11.40
N GLY A 132 8.72 16.47 10.55
CA GLY A 132 9.88 15.66 10.95
C GLY A 132 11.10 16.47 11.42
N THR A 133 10.98 17.80 11.49
CA THR A 133 12.10 18.72 11.79
C THR A 133 12.02 19.32 13.20
N THR A 134 11.15 18.81 14.08
CA THR A 134 11.01 19.34 15.45
C THR A 134 10.79 18.21 16.44
N GLY A 135 11.83 17.39 16.68
CA GLY A 135 11.76 16.32 17.70
C GLY A 135 12.84 15.25 17.69
N GLY A 136 13.86 15.33 16.82
CA GLY A 136 14.98 14.41 16.83
C GLY A 136 16.27 15.17 16.57
N GLY A 137 17.17 15.15 17.55
CA GLY A 137 18.40 15.93 17.55
C GLY A 137 19.15 15.92 16.22
N VAL A 138 19.71 17.08 15.91
CA VAL A 138 20.69 17.28 14.83
C VAL A 138 21.76 16.20 14.94
N ARG A 139 21.64 15.13 14.14
CA ARG A 139 22.76 14.21 13.93
C ARG A 139 23.69 14.92 12.95
N ILE A 140 24.60 15.72 13.50
CA ILE A 140 25.76 16.19 12.75
C ILE A 140 26.47 14.92 12.23
N PRO A 141 26.59 14.73 10.92
CA PRO A 141 27.31 13.58 10.37
C PRO A 141 28.77 13.63 10.84
N GLY A 142 29.20 12.62 11.60
CA GLY A 142 30.62 12.46 11.98
C GLY A 142 30.93 12.28 13.46
N VAL A 143 29.95 12.33 14.38
CA VAL A 143 30.22 12.15 15.82
C VAL A 143 29.55 10.88 16.38
N PRO A 144 30.31 9.81 16.70
CA PRO A 144 29.80 8.64 17.39
C PRO A 144 29.64 8.93 18.88
N GLY A 145 28.42 8.76 19.41
CA GLY A 145 28.18 8.59 20.84
C GLY A 145 28.30 9.84 21.71
N ALA A 146 27.18 10.53 21.92
CA ALA A 146 26.95 11.29 23.14
C ALA A 146 25.46 11.22 23.49
N GLY A 147 25.18 10.60 24.64
CA GLY A 147 23.82 10.35 25.13
C GLY A 147 23.08 11.62 25.51
N GLY A 148 21.75 11.51 25.49
CA GLY A 148 20.83 12.46 26.10
C GLY A 148 19.82 11.70 26.95
N PHE A 149 20.19 11.45 28.20
CA PHE A 149 19.26 11.19 29.29
C PHE A 149 18.58 12.52 29.65
N GLY A 150 17.24 12.56 29.60
CA GLY A 150 16.42 13.66 30.08
C GLY A 150 15.21 13.12 30.84
N PRO A 151 14.96 13.52 32.11
CA PRO A 151 13.95 12.95 33.00
C PRO A 151 12.61 13.70 32.90
N GLY A 152 11.49 12.97 32.93
CA GLY A 152 10.15 13.59 33.07
C GLY A 152 9.06 12.79 32.37
N GLY A 153 8.44 11.86 33.10
CA GLY A 153 7.35 11.04 32.60
C GLY A 153 5.96 11.67 32.76
N PHE A 154 5.06 11.24 31.89
CA PHE A 154 3.65 10.90 32.15
C PHE A 154 3.38 9.72 31.19
N GLY A 155 3.00 8.50 31.57
CA GLY A 155 2.16 8.09 32.69
C GLY A 155 0.81 7.64 32.13
N GLY A 156 0.64 6.34 31.88
CA GLY A 156 -0.69 5.70 31.82
C GLY A 156 -1.08 5.07 30.48
N GLY A 157 -1.27 3.73 30.49
CA GLY A 157 -2.08 3.05 29.47
C GLY A 157 -1.48 1.77 28.91
N GLN A 158 -1.31 0.75 29.74
CA GLN A 158 -1.15 -0.63 29.29
C GLN A 158 -2.44 -1.05 28.56
N ARG A 159 -2.43 -0.99 27.23
CA ARG A 159 -3.41 -1.64 26.35
C ARG A 159 -2.67 -2.41 25.26
N THR A 160 -2.77 -3.72 25.42
CA THR A 160 -2.68 -4.78 24.42
C THR A 160 -3.10 -4.35 23.01
N GLY A 161 -2.24 -4.70 22.03
CA GLY A 161 -2.65 -5.12 20.69
C GLY A 161 -3.09 -4.04 19.70
N ALA A 162 -2.15 -3.51 18.92
CA ALA A 162 -2.36 -3.24 17.50
C ALA A 162 -1.00 -3.01 16.84
N GLN A 163 -0.55 -4.02 16.12
CA GLN A 163 0.63 -4.07 15.30
C GLN A 163 0.61 -2.94 14.25
N ALA A 164 1.11 -1.77 14.63
CA ALA A 164 1.49 -0.70 13.72
C ALA A 164 2.84 -1.08 13.10
N GLY A 165 2.82 -1.63 11.88
CA GLY A 165 4.07 -1.92 11.15
C GLY A 165 4.01 -3.14 10.26
N GLY A 166 2.99 -3.26 9.41
CA GLY A 166 2.90 -4.29 8.38
C GLY A 166 3.38 -3.80 7.00
N GLN A 167 4.54 -3.14 6.90
CA GLN A 167 5.25 -3.01 5.62
C GLN A 167 5.96 -4.33 5.32
N GLY A 168 5.14 -5.32 4.99
CA GLY A 168 5.56 -6.67 4.62
C GLY A 168 4.56 -7.20 3.63
N ALA A 169 4.65 -6.72 2.38
CA ALA A 169 3.98 -7.31 1.23
C ALA A 169 4.59 -8.71 0.99
N GLY A 170 4.17 -9.67 1.80
CA GLY A 170 4.65 -11.05 1.79
C GLY A 170 3.51 -12.08 1.91
N GLY A 171 2.26 -11.65 1.74
CA GLY A 171 1.15 -12.59 1.59
C GLY A 171 1.32 -13.36 0.28
N GLN A 172 1.36 -14.69 0.35
CA GLN A 172 1.38 -15.52 -0.85
C GLN A 172 0.19 -15.15 -1.77
N PRO A 173 0.43 -14.91 -3.07
CA PRO A 173 -0.63 -14.66 -4.04
C PRO A 173 -1.53 -15.89 -4.04
N GLY A 174 -2.72 -15.76 -3.45
CA GLY A 174 -3.57 -16.91 -3.13
C GLY A 174 -4.36 -16.77 -1.82
N GLN A 175 -3.84 -16.03 -0.84
CA GLN A 175 -4.47 -15.93 0.50
C GLN A 175 -4.79 -14.49 0.94
N PHE A 176 -4.52 -13.49 0.11
CA PHE A 176 -4.80 -12.11 0.48
C PHE A 176 -6.27 -11.73 0.24
N ASN A 177 -6.96 -11.28 1.30
CA ASN A 177 -8.24 -10.59 1.21
C ASN A 177 -8.21 -9.36 2.15
N PRO A 178 -8.17 -8.13 1.63
CA PRO A 178 -8.17 -6.93 2.47
C PRO A 178 -9.49 -6.73 3.23
N PHE A 179 -10.56 -7.43 2.84
CA PHE A 179 -11.91 -7.30 3.41
C PHE A 179 -12.24 -8.34 4.48
N LYS A 180 -11.28 -9.19 4.85
CA LYS A 180 -11.47 -10.20 5.91
C LYS A 180 -11.32 -9.63 7.32
N GLN A 181 -10.37 -8.72 7.53
CA GLN A 181 -10.02 -8.18 8.84
C GLN A 181 -9.57 -6.73 8.76
N GLY A 182 -9.63 -6.02 9.89
CA GLY A 182 -9.20 -4.64 10.01
C GLY A 182 -10.19 -3.63 9.42
N ARG A 183 -9.72 -2.40 9.23
CA ARG A 183 -10.57 -1.24 8.90
C ARG A 183 -11.37 -1.41 7.62
N GLN A 184 -10.80 -2.07 6.61
CA GLN A 184 -11.48 -2.32 5.33
C GLN A 184 -12.63 -3.32 5.48
N ALA A 185 -12.47 -4.34 6.32
CA ALA A 185 -13.55 -5.30 6.62
C ALA A 185 -14.71 -4.62 7.37
N ASP A 186 -14.38 -3.78 8.34
CA ASP A 186 -15.38 -3.02 9.11
C ASP A 186 -16.13 -2.03 8.21
N ALA A 187 -15.42 -1.31 7.33
CA ALA A 187 -16.03 -0.41 6.35
C ALA A 187 -16.96 -1.16 5.39
N LEU A 188 -16.52 -2.30 4.85
CA LEU A 188 -17.36 -3.13 3.98
C LEU A 188 -18.62 -3.61 4.71
N LYS A 189 -18.47 -4.09 5.96
CA LYS A 189 -19.61 -4.55 6.78
C LYS A 189 -20.59 -3.42 7.06
N ALA A 190 -20.10 -2.23 7.41
CA ALA A 190 -20.94 -1.06 7.64
C ALA A 190 -21.72 -0.67 6.38
N TYR A 191 -21.07 -0.66 5.22
CA TYR A 191 -21.72 -0.32 3.97
C TYR A 191 -22.75 -1.35 3.52
N ILE A 192 -22.46 -2.64 3.68
CA ILE A 192 -23.44 -3.72 3.47
C ILE A 192 -24.71 -3.47 4.31
N ALA A 193 -24.56 -3.07 5.58
CA ALA A 193 -25.69 -2.79 6.45
C ALA A 193 -26.51 -1.55 6.01
N VAL A 194 -25.87 -0.56 5.37
CA VAL A 194 -26.58 0.59 4.77
C VAL A 194 -27.38 0.13 3.55
N LEU A 195 -26.77 -0.65 2.65
CA LEU A 195 -27.44 -1.15 1.45
C LEU A 195 -28.59 -2.11 1.77
N GLN A 196 -28.48 -2.93 2.82
CA GLN A 196 -29.56 -3.82 3.26
C GLN A 196 -30.81 -3.08 3.72
N LYS A 197 -30.71 -1.80 4.09
CA LYS A 197 -31.85 -0.99 4.53
C LYS A 197 -32.59 -0.29 3.38
N LYS A 198 -32.07 -0.36 2.14
CA LYS A 198 -32.69 0.25 0.95
C LYS A 198 -33.77 -0.66 0.36
#